data_AF-A0A523IR80-F1
#
_entry.id   AF-A0A523IR80-F1
#
_cell.length_a   1.000
_cell.length_b   1.000
_cell.length_c   1.000
_cell.angle_alpha   90.00
_cell.angle_beta   90.00
_cell.angle_gamma   90.00
#
_symmetry.space_group_name_H-M   'P 1'
#
loop_
_entity.id
_entity.type
_entity.pdbx_description
1 polymer ?
#
loop_
_entity_poly.entity_id
_entity_poly.type
_entity_poly.pdbx_seq_one_letter_code
_entity_poly.pdbx_strand_id
1 'polypeptide(L)'
;GNTNENFARELLELHSVGKIGTYDEEDVQQVTLILTGWSYNGNREFLYRPNRHDNSVKVVTLEHTEPWVFDGELGCDGIPASEFENEGHVLLCRLARHPRTAERMSRKLIGRFVTENPSDELVKRVASVWLRTKGDLRHVMAAILFSREFLSLKHAGAKVKRPYLYAASLVRAVGPGSEGSSELVDQAHTRARERDSFHGIMGDLSELGEGLHLAPNPTGYPETSAAWASAGGLLGRMNLAERIVREIPDPATHWRIPQRASAREIVLRLEIALAPGVLTPDTRKAIADYIENGLPPGTSLNERIRQAARVLLASPRFMLH
;
A
#
# COMPACT_ATOMS: atom_id res chain seq x y z
N GLY A 1 26.92 17.06 6.10
CA GLY A 1 26.73 16.29 4.86
C GLY A 1 26.16 17.22 3.81
N ASN A 2 26.73 17.20 2.61
CA ASN A 2 26.13 17.87 1.45
C ASN A 2 24.84 17.13 1.06
N THR A 3 23.86 17.79 0.43
CA THR A 3 22.55 17.21 0.07
C THR A 3 22.66 15.89 -0.70
N ASN A 4 23.65 15.78 -1.60
CA ASN A 4 23.84 14.57 -2.41
C ASN A 4 24.38 13.38 -1.61
N GLU A 5 25.15 13.63 -0.55
CA GLU A 5 25.68 12.57 0.33
C GLU A 5 24.55 11.94 1.15
N ASN A 6 23.61 12.76 1.64
CA ASN A 6 22.42 12.25 2.30
C ASN A 6 21.58 11.39 1.33
N PHE A 7 21.38 11.86 0.10
CA PHE A 7 20.64 11.08 -0.90
C PHE A 7 21.35 9.78 -1.28
N ALA A 8 22.68 9.79 -1.44
CA ALA A 8 23.49 8.59 -1.65
C ALA A 8 23.32 7.58 -0.50
N ARG A 9 23.39 8.06 0.75
CA ARG A 9 23.18 7.23 1.93
C ARG A 9 21.77 6.65 1.98
N GLU A 10 20.74 7.45 1.72
CA GLU A 10 19.35 6.98 1.66
C GLU A 10 19.13 5.96 0.54
N LEU A 11 19.75 6.16 -0.64
CA LEU A 11 19.68 5.21 -1.75
C LEU A 11 20.25 3.84 -1.34
N LEU A 12 21.41 3.81 -0.69
CA LEU A 12 22.03 2.57 -0.19
C LEU A 12 21.22 1.96 0.96
N GLU A 13 20.94 2.75 1.99
CA GLU A 13 20.37 2.29 3.25
C GLU A 13 18.88 1.97 3.16
N LEU A 14 18.10 2.92 2.63
CA LEU A 14 16.64 2.87 2.68
C LEU A 14 16.05 2.23 1.42
N HIS A 15 16.69 2.39 0.26
CA HIS A 15 16.10 2.02 -1.03
C HIS A 15 16.75 0.82 -1.72
N SER A 16 17.97 0.42 -1.37
CA SER A 16 18.63 -0.76 -1.96
C SER A 16 19.15 -1.77 -0.93
N VAL A 17 20.43 -1.73 -0.58
CA VAL A 17 21.17 -2.81 0.05
C VAL A 17 20.99 -2.91 1.57
N GLY A 18 20.44 -1.88 2.22
CA GLY A 18 20.17 -1.92 3.66
C GLY A 18 21.32 -1.33 4.46
N LYS A 19 21.47 -1.70 5.73
CA LYS A 19 22.33 -0.99 6.70
C LYS A 19 23.83 -1.03 6.39
N ILE A 20 24.55 -0.06 6.96
CA ILE A 20 26.02 -0.01 7.06
C ILE A 20 26.57 -1.38 7.50
N GLY A 21 27.65 -1.81 6.84
CA GLY A 21 28.18 -3.17 6.89
C GLY A 21 27.92 -3.97 5.61
N THR A 22 26.89 -3.58 4.84
CA THR A 22 26.73 -3.98 3.43
C THR A 22 27.47 -3.04 2.47
N TYR A 23 27.64 -1.80 2.93
CA TYR A 23 28.37 -0.70 2.30
C TYR A 23 29.07 0.09 3.42
N ASP A 24 30.04 0.92 3.07
CA ASP A 24 30.76 1.79 3.99
C ASP A 24 30.70 3.28 3.60
N GLU A 25 31.46 4.12 4.30
CA GLU A 25 31.47 5.56 4.04
C GLU A 25 32.14 5.92 2.69
N GLU A 26 33.11 5.12 2.25
CA GLU A 26 33.75 5.31 0.95
C GLU A 26 32.75 5.03 -0.17
N ASP A 27 31.95 3.97 -0.04
CA ASP A 27 30.85 3.69 -0.98
C ASP A 27 29.86 4.86 -1.09
N VAL A 28 29.53 5.51 0.05
CA VAL A 28 28.64 6.68 0.05
C VAL A 28 29.25 7.84 -0.73
N GLN A 29 30.56 8.09 -0.55
CA GLN A 29 31.26 9.13 -1.30
C GLN A 29 31.27 8.82 -2.80
N GLN A 30 31.54 7.58 -3.18
CA GLN A 30 31.57 7.13 -4.56
C GLN A 30 30.19 7.24 -5.23
N VAL A 31 29.13 6.82 -4.53
CA VAL A 31 27.75 7.02 -4.99
C VAL A 31 27.38 8.50 -5.08
N THR A 32 27.89 9.33 -4.16
CA THR A 32 27.69 10.79 -4.23
C THR A 32 28.29 11.37 -5.51
N LEU A 33 29.49 10.93 -5.89
CA LEU A 33 30.15 11.33 -7.13
C LEU A 33 29.39 10.84 -8.36
N ILE A 34 28.93 9.59 -8.38
CA ILE A 34 28.09 9.04 -9.46
C ILE A 34 26.84 9.90 -9.69
N LEU A 35 26.21 10.38 -8.61
CA LEU A 35 24.97 11.15 -8.68
C LEU A 35 25.18 12.64 -8.97
N THR A 36 26.42 13.12 -9.08
CA THR A 36 26.68 14.50 -9.51
C THR A 36 26.16 14.73 -10.93
N GLY A 37 25.80 15.96 -11.29
CA GLY A 37 25.17 16.27 -12.58
C GLY A 37 23.69 15.87 -12.71
N TRP A 38 23.18 14.88 -11.98
CA TRP A 38 21.74 14.57 -11.95
C TRP A 38 20.94 15.70 -11.28
N SER A 39 19.86 16.13 -11.93
CA SER A 39 18.98 17.20 -11.46
C SER A 39 17.57 17.01 -12.01
N TYR A 40 16.67 17.91 -11.62
CA TYR A 40 15.39 18.12 -12.28
C TYR A 40 15.22 19.59 -12.71
N ASN A 41 14.29 19.84 -13.63
CA ASN A 41 13.88 21.19 -14.06
C ASN A 41 12.67 21.71 -13.25
N GLY A 42 12.14 22.89 -13.57
CA GLY A 42 10.97 23.46 -12.87
C GLY A 42 9.70 22.58 -12.92
N ASN A 43 9.60 21.69 -13.90
CA ASN A 43 8.49 20.76 -14.07
C ASN A 43 8.70 19.41 -13.36
N ARG A 44 9.80 19.27 -12.59
CA ARG A 44 10.23 18.01 -11.93
C ARG A 44 10.60 16.90 -12.92
N GLU A 45 10.95 17.27 -14.15
CA GLU A 45 11.48 16.32 -15.13
C GLU A 45 12.98 16.17 -14.92
N PHE A 46 13.49 14.95 -15.13
CA PHE A 46 14.92 14.67 -15.04
C PHE A 46 15.73 15.53 -16.02
N LEU A 47 16.89 15.98 -15.57
CA LEU A 47 17.85 16.75 -16.34
C LEU A 47 19.26 16.39 -15.91
N TYR A 48 20.13 16.05 -16.85
CA TYR A 48 21.56 15.91 -16.62
C TYR A 48 22.32 17.22 -16.90
N ARG A 49 23.26 17.56 -16.04
CA ARG A 49 24.15 18.74 -16.15
C ARG A 49 25.61 18.29 -16.21
N PRO A 50 26.19 18.09 -17.41
CA PRO A 50 27.55 17.58 -17.57
C PRO A 50 28.61 18.43 -16.85
N ASN A 51 28.45 19.76 -16.84
CA ASN A 51 29.37 20.68 -16.16
C ASN A 51 29.30 20.67 -14.63
N ARG A 52 28.41 19.85 -14.06
CA ARG A 52 28.27 19.62 -12.61
C ARG A 52 28.49 18.16 -12.25
N HIS A 53 28.89 17.32 -13.20
CA HIS A 53 29.26 15.94 -12.95
C HIS A 53 30.77 15.85 -12.70
N ASP A 54 31.13 15.02 -11.74
CA ASP A 54 32.51 14.60 -11.53
C ASP A 54 32.85 13.52 -12.55
N ASN A 55 33.85 13.72 -13.41
CA ASN A 55 34.19 12.77 -14.48
C ASN A 55 35.32 11.80 -14.08
N SER A 56 35.71 11.74 -12.80
CA SER A 56 36.68 10.74 -12.35
C SER A 56 36.10 9.33 -12.49
N VAL A 57 36.96 8.31 -12.42
CA VAL A 57 36.51 6.92 -12.35
C VAL A 57 36.03 6.64 -10.93
N LYS A 58 34.80 6.15 -10.79
CA LYS A 58 34.20 5.80 -9.48
C LYS A 58 34.24 4.29 -9.29
N VAL A 59 34.43 3.86 -8.05
CA VAL A 59 34.46 2.45 -7.68
C VAL A 59 33.57 2.23 -6.48
N VAL A 60 32.63 1.29 -6.55
CA VAL A 60 31.73 0.95 -5.43
C VAL A 60 31.94 -0.52 -5.06
N THR A 61 32.15 -0.83 -3.78
CA THR A 61 32.56 -2.17 -3.31
C THR A 61 31.61 -2.68 -2.24
N LEU A 62 30.44 -3.16 -2.67
CA LEU A 62 29.43 -3.67 -1.73
C LEU A 62 29.71 -5.12 -1.31
N GLU A 63 29.27 -5.48 -0.11
CA GLU A 63 29.35 -6.84 0.42
C GLU A 63 28.81 -7.88 -0.58
N HIS A 64 29.53 -8.99 -0.75
CA HIS A 64 29.19 -10.08 -1.68
C HIS A 64 29.26 -9.72 -3.17
N THR A 65 29.97 -8.65 -3.53
CA THR A 65 30.22 -8.30 -4.93
C THR A 65 31.69 -7.99 -5.19
N GLU A 66 32.12 -8.24 -6.42
CA GLU A 66 33.34 -7.65 -6.94
C GLU A 66 33.15 -6.13 -7.08
N PRO A 67 34.21 -5.32 -6.95
CA PRO A 67 34.13 -3.87 -7.13
C PRO A 67 33.49 -3.49 -8.47
N TRP A 68 32.55 -2.54 -8.44
CA TRP A 68 31.93 -1.98 -9.64
C TRP A 68 32.74 -0.77 -10.08
N VAL A 69 33.47 -0.90 -11.18
CA VAL A 69 34.29 0.18 -11.75
C VAL A 69 33.47 0.90 -12.80
N PHE A 70 33.08 2.15 -12.56
CA PHE A 70 32.24 2.93 -13.47
C PHE A 70 33.05 3.51 -14.65
N ASP A 71 33.73 2.61 -15.37
CA ASP A 71 34.48 2.86 -16.60
C ASP A 71 34.17 1.72 -17.59
N GLY A 72 33.18 1.93 -18.44
CA GLY A 72 32.68 0.92 -19.38
C GLY A 72 31.70 -0.12 -18.81
N GLU A 73 31.38 -0.05 -17.52
CA GLU A 73 30.36 -0.90 -16.89
C GLU A 73 28.96 -0.70 -17.50
N LEU A 74 28.21 -1.78 -17.73
CA LEU A 74 26.94 -1.71 -18.47
C LEU A 74 25.72 -1.64 -17.55
N GLY A 75 24.78 -0.77 -17.91
CA GLY A 75 23.46 -0.67 -17.33
C GLY A 75 22.53 -1.82 -17.71
N CYS A 76 21.31 -1.78 -17.19
CA CYS A 76 20.29 -2.80 -17.44
C CYS A 76 19.81 -2.81 -18.91
N ASP A 77 19.92 -1.67 -19.57
CA ASP A 77 19.64 -1.36 -20.97
C ASP A 77 20.83 -1.61 -21.90
N GLY A 78 21.99 -1.99 -21.36
CA GLY A 78 23.22 -2.19 -22.12
C GLY A 78 23.96 -0.90 -22.44
N ILE A 79 23.56 0.24 -21.87
CA ILE A 79 24.26 1.51 -22.05
C ILE A 79 25.41 1.61 -21.04
N PRO A 80 26.65 1.93 -21.46
CA PRO A 80 27.79 1.98 -20.57
C PRO A 80 27.82 3.23 -19.68
N ALA A 81 28.39 3.06 -18.48
CA ALA A 81 28.66 4.12 -17.51
C ALA A 81 29.59 5.22 -18.06
N SER A 82 30.43 4.91 -19.07
CA SER A 82 31.29 5.88 -19.76
C SER A 82 30.50 7.01 -20.43
N GLU A 83 29.20 6.82 -20.66
CA GLU A 83 28.26 7.89 -21.01
C GLU A 83 27.75 8.57 -19.74
N PHE A 84 28.65 9.19 -18.94
CA PHE A 84 28.48 9.80 -17.60
C PHE A 84 27.07 10.04 -17.02
N GLU A 85 26.13 10.59 -17.81
CA GLU A 85 24.71 10.63 -17.46
C GLU A 85 24.15 9.28 -16.96
N ASN A 86 24.67 8.19 -17.53
CA ASN A 86 24.25 6.82 -17.30
C ASN A 86 24.93 6.14 -16.12
N GLU A 87 25.97 6.71 -15.49
CA GLU A 87 26.58 6.11 -14.30
C GLU A 87 25.53 5.84 -13.22
N GLY A 88 24.62 6.79 -12.97
CA GLY A 88 23.52 6.60 -12.02
C GLY A 88 22.53 5.51 -12.44
N HIS A 89 22.26 5.34 -13.74
CA HIS A 89 21.43 4.23 -14.24
C HIS A 89 22.11 2.88 -14.05
N VAL A 90 23.42 2.80 -14.33
CA VAL A 90 24.23 1.60 -14.09
C VAL A 90 24.23 1.26 -12.60
N LEU A 91 24.42 2.25 -11.73
CA LEU A 91 24.38 2.07 -10.28
C LEU A 91 23.03 1.51 -9.83
N LEU A 92 21.91 2.14 -10.25
CA LEU A 92 20.57 1.69 -9.90
C LEU A 92 20.30 0.26 -10.40
N CYS A 93 20.77 -0.07 -11.60
CA CYS A 93 20.67 -1.42 -12.16
C CYS A 93 21.43 -2.45 -11.30
N ARG A 94 22.67 -2.14 -10.93
CA ARG A 94 23.52 -3.00 -10.09
C ARG A 94 22.91 -3.18 -8.70
N LEU A 95 22.46 -2.10 -8.07
CA LEU A 95 21.76 -2.12 -6.78
C LEU A 95 20.48 -2.96 -6.85
N ALA A 96 19.66 -2.82 -7.90
CA ALA A 96 18.42 -3.58 -8.05
C ALA A 96 18.64 -5.09 -8.20
N ARG A 97 19.80 -5.50 -8.73
CA ARG A 97 20.21 -6.90 -8.92
C ARG A 97 21.04 -7.45 -7.76
N HIS A 98 21.35 -6.62 -6.76
CA HIS A 98 22.14 -7.03 -5.60
C HIS A 98 21.38 -8.03 -4.72
N PRO A 99 22.02 -9.11 -4.20
CA PRO A 99 21.38 -10.09 -3.32
C PRO A 99 20.70 -9.47 -2.10
N ARG A 100 21.34 -8.51 -1.42
CA ARG A 100 20.76 -7.81 -0.27
C ARG A 100 19.52 -7.00 -0.63
N THR A 101 19.50 -6.36 -1.80
CA THR A 101 18.30 -5.66 -2.30
C THR A 101 17.18 -6.66 -2.57
N ALA A 102 17.48 -7.77 -3.24
CA ALA A 102 16.50 -8.82 -3.51
C ALA A 102 15.87 -9.38 -2.23
N GLU A 103 16.67 -9.71 -1.22
CA GLU A 103 16.19 -10.17 0.09
C GLU A 103 15.34 -9.12 0.80
N ARG A 104 15.81 -7.88 0.84
CA ARG A 104 15.14 -6.79 1.56
C ARG A 104 13.82 -6.40 0.90
N MET A 105 13.79 -6.25 -0.42
CA MET A 105 12.56 -5.96 -1.16
C MET A 105 11.57 -7.11 -1.09
N SER A 106 12.04 -8.36 -1.20
CA SER A 106 11.19 -9.55 -1.01
C SER A 106 10.56 -9.55 0.39
N ARG A 107 11.34 -9.29 1.45
CA ARG A 107 10.81 -9.19 2.82
C ARG A 107 9.77 -8.09 2.96
N LYS A 108 9.97 -6.91 2.36
CA LYS A 108 8.98 -5.82 2.36
C LYS A 108 7.69 -6.21 1.63
N LEU A 109 7.80 -6.83 0.45
CA LEU A 109 6.64 -7.27 -0.33
C LEU A 109 5.85 -8.37 0.38
N ILE A 110 6.54 -9.38 0.93
CA ILE A 110 5.90 -10.41 1.75
C ILE A 110 5.26 -9.77 3.00
N GLY A 111 5.97 -8.85 3.64
CA GLY A 111 5.48 -8.00 4.73
C GLY A 111 4.16 -7.34 4.38
N ARG A 112 4.07 -6.76 3.19
CA ARG A 112 2.90 -6.04 2.67
C ARG A 112 1.71 -6.98 2.44
N PHE A 113 1.93 -8.10 1.75
CA PHE A 113 0.86 -8.92 1.16
C PHE A 113 0.53 -10.22 1.92
N VAL A 114 1.41 -10.70 2.80
CA VAL A 114 1.25 -12.01 3.47
C VAL A 114 1.22 -11.86 4.98
N THR A 115 2.33 -11.45 5.59
CA THR A 115 2.50 -11.48 7.05
C THR A 115 3.57 -10.49 7.48
N GLU A 116 3.38 -9.87 8.65
CA GLU A 116 4.34 -8.93 9.24
C GLU A 116 5.64 -9.61 9.69
N ASN A 117 5.57 -10.92 9.97
CA ASN A 117 6.70 -11.72 10.45
C ASN A 117 7.02 -12.85 9.45
N PRO A 118 7.58 -12.53 8.27
CA PRO A 118 7.89 -13.52 7.26
C PRO A 118 9.04 -14.42 7.71
N SER A 119 8.93 -15.71 7.44
CA SER A 119 10.05 -16.63 7.67
C SER A 119 11.19 -16.38 6.67
N ASP A 120 12.43 -16.60 7.11
CA ASP A 120 13.59 -16.45 6.22
C ASP A 120 13.55 -17.42 5.04
N GLU A 121 12.91 -18.59 5.19
CA GLU A 121 12.71 -19.55 4.09
C GLU A 121 11.86 -18.92 2.98
N LEU A 122 10.73 -18.28 3.32
CA LEU A 122 9.88 -17.62 2.33
C LEU A 122 10.60 -16.44 1.67
N VAL A 123 11.29 -15.62 2.47
CA VAL A 123 12.07 -14.49 1.95
C VAL A 123 13.13 -14.97 0.95
N LYS A 124 13.90 -16.01 1.29
CA LYS A 124 14.93 -16.58 0.40
C LYS A 124 14.32 -17.14 -0.89
N ARG A 125 13.17 -17.82 -0.82
CA ARG A 125 12.47 -18.31 -2.03
C ARG A 125 12.08 -17.17 -2.96
N VAL A 126 11.46 -16.11 -2.44
CA VAL A 126 11.04 -14.96 -3.26
C VAL A 126 12.25 -14.18 -3.78
N ALA A 127 13.30 -14.01 -2.96
CA ALA A 127 14.54 -13.36 -3.37
C ALA A 127 15.27 -14.15 -4.49
N SER A 128 15.21 -15.49 -4.47
CA SER A 128 15.77 -16.30 -5.54
C SER A 128 15.06 -16.08 -6.89
N VAL A 129 13.74 -15.82 -6.86
CA VAL A 129 12.97 -15.44 -8.06
C VAL A 129 13.41 -14.08 -8.53
N TRP A 130 13.50 -13.10 -7.63
CA TRP A 130 14.00 -11.76 -7.94
C TRP A 130 15.34 -11.79 -8.65
N LEU A 131 16.33 -12.53 -8.12
CA LEU A 131 17.66 -12.62 -8.71
C LEU A 131 17.63 -13.29 -10.08
N ARG A 132 16.92 -14.42 -10.21
CA ARG A 132 16.79 -15.15 -11.48
C ARG A 132 16.10 -14.33 -12.58
N THR A 133 15.11 -13.52 -12.21
CA THR A 133 14.35 -12.68 -13.15
C THR A 133 14.87 -11.24 -13.22
N LYS A 134 16.02 -10.95 -12.58
CA LYS A 134 16.64 -9.62 -12.54
C LYS A 134 15.67 -8.52 -12.07
N GLY A 135 14.80 -8.85 -11.12
CA GLY A 135 13.85 -7.92 -10.51
C GLY A 135 12.49 -7.79 -11.23
N ASP A 136 12.12 -8.69 -12.16
CA ASP A 136 10.78 -8.64 -12.76
C ASP A 136 9.68 -8.84 -11.70
N LEU A 137 9.01 -7.74 -11.35
CA LEU A 137 8.00 -7.70 -10.30
C LEU A 137 6.80 -8.60 -10.59
N ARG A 138 6.48 -8.92 -11.86
CA ARG A 138 5.38 -9.84 -12.18
C ARG A 138 5.70 -11.24 -11.66
N HIS A 139 6.93 -11.71 -11.90
CA HIS A 139 7.39 -13.01 -11.43
C HIS A 139 7.55 -13.04 -9.91
N VAL A 140 8.07 -11.96 -9.31
CA VAL A 140 8.22 -11.83 -7.85
C VAL A 140 6.84 -11.86 -7.17
N MET A 141 5.88 -11.09 -7.69
CA MET A 141 4.53 -11.07 -7.15
C MET A 141 3.81 -12.41 -7.35
N ALA A 142 3.98 -13.07 -8.50
CA ALA A 142 3.44 -14.42 -8.69
C ALA A 142 3.99 -15.41 -7.65
N ALA A 143 5.29 -15.35 -7.34
CA ALA A 143 5.90 -16.20 -6.31
C ALA A 143 5.31 -15.95 -4.91
N ILE A 144 4.86 -14.73 -4.62
CA ILE A 144 4.19 -14.38 -3.36
C ILE A 144 2.72 -14.83 -3.39
N LEU A 145 1.96 -14.41 -4.40
CA LEU A 145 0.51 -14.61 -4.47
C LEU A 145 0.11 -16.08 -4.66
N PHE A 146 0.97 -16.90 -5.27
CA PHE A 146 0.77 -18.34 -5.39
C PHE A 146 1.51 -19.16 -4.32
N SER A 147 2.09 -18.50 -3.31
CA SER A 147 2.75 -19.21 -2.20
C SER A 147 1.75 -19.91 -1.29
N ARG A 148 2.17 -21.02 -0.68
CA ARG A 148 1.41 -21.70 0.39
C ARG A 148 1.11 -20.76 1.56
N GLU A 149 1.99 -19.82 1.85
CA GLU A 149 1.81 -18.86 2.94
C GLU A 149 0.72 -17.84 2.64
N PHE A 150 0.62 -17.33 1.40
CA PHE A 150 -0.45 -16.41 0.99
C PHE A 150 -1.81 -17.11 0.96
N LEU A 151 -1.87 -18.35 0.46
CA LEU A 151 -3.11 -19.13 0.36
C LEU A 151 -3.56 -19.74 1.70
N SER A 152 -2.76 -19.61 2.76
CA SER A 152 -3.09 -20.17 4.07
C SER A 152 -4.08 -19.29 4.83
N LEU A 153 -5.15 -19.93 5.33
CA LEU A 153 -6.12 -19.28 6.23
C LEU A 153 -5.48 -18.72 7.52
N LYS A 154 -4.27 -19.18 7.88
CA LYS A 154 -3.52 -18.65 9.03
C LYS A 154 -3.19 -17.17 8.88
N HIS A 155 -2.94 -16.70 7.66
CA HIS A 155 -2.55 -15.31 7.40
C HIS A 155 -3.72 -14.45 6.89
N ALA A 156 -4.86 -15.07 6.54
CA ALA A 156 -6.07 -14.35 6.17
C ALA A 156 -6.64 -13.60 7.39
N GLY A 157 -6.91 -12.30 7.25
CA GLY A 157 -7.41 -11.47 8.35
C GLY A 157 -6.36 -11.18 9.42
N ALA A 158 -5.07 -11.44 9.18
CA ALA A 158 -4.05 -11.36 10.24
C ALA A 158 -3.46 -9.95 10.43
N LYS A 159 -3.73 -9.01 9.51
CA LYS A 159 -3.17 -7.66 9.53
C LYS A 159 -4.24 -6.59 9.56
N VAL A 160 -4.02 -5.54 10.34
CA VAL A 160 -4.85 -4.33 10.31
C VAL A 160 -4.59 -3.57 9.00
N LYS A 161 -5.67 -3.25 8.29
CA LYS A 161 -5.61 -2.38 7.11
C LYS A 161 -5.08 -1.01 7.52
N ARG A 162 -4.04 -0.59 6.81
CA ARG A 162 -3.61 0.82 6.78
C ARG A 162 -4.80 1.72 6.38
N PRO A 163 -4.94 2.94 6.94
CA PRO A 163 -6.01 3.88 6.59
C PRO A 163 -6.36 3.97 5.09
N TYR A 164 -5.36 4.05 4.22
CA TYR A 164 -5.53 4.09 2.76
C TYR A 164 -6.23 2.84 2.22
N LEU A 165 -5.78 1.66 2.65
CA LEU A 165 -6.39 0.40 2.22
C LEU A 165 -7.80 0.22 2.77
N TYR A 166 -8.04 0.70 4.00
CA TYR A 166 -9.37 0.72 4.59
C TYR A 166 -10.31 1.66 3.82
N ALA A 167 -9.89 2.88 3.50
CA ALA A 167 -10.66 3.81 2.68
C ALA A 167 -10.95 3.25 1.29
N ALA A 168 -9.96 2.64 0.63
CA ALA A 168 -10.16 1.97 -0.65
C ALA A 168 -11.15 0.78 -0.55
N SER A 169 -11.11 0.02 0.56
CA SER A 169 -12.07 -1.06 0.82
C SER A 169 -13.49 -0.50 1.02
N LEU A 170 -13.65 0.61 1.74
CA LEU A 170 -14.94 1.27 1.95
C LEU A 170 -15.53 1.76 0.63
N VAL A 171 -14.73 2.48 -0.17
CA VAL A 171 -15.17 2.99 -1.48
C VAL A 171 -15.54 1.85 -2.41
N ARG A 172 -14.78 0.74 -2.41
CA ARG A 172 -15.13 -0.44 -3.21
C ARG A 172 -16.42 -1.11 -2.73
N ALA A 173 -16.59 -1.25 -1.42
CA ALA A 173 -17.78 -1.88 -0.83
C ALA A 173 -19.05 -1.06 -1.07
N VAL A 174 -18.97 0.27 -1.07
CA VAL A 174 -20.13 1.17 -1.21
C VAL A 174 -20.33 1.67 -2.65
N GLY A 175 -19.31 1.57 -3.50
CA GLY A 175 -19.35 2.09 -4.87
C GLY A 175 -20.36 1.40 -5.80
N PRO A 176 -20.63 2.00 -6.99
CA PRO A 176 -21.60 1.51 -7.99
C PRO A 176 -21.21 0.20 -8.72
N GLY A 177 -20.46 -0.68 -8.05
CA GLY A 177 -20.12 -2.03 -8.51
C GLY A 177 -20.10 -3.07 -7.39
N SER A 178 -20.66 -2.77 -6.21
CA SER A 178 -21.00 -3.83 -5.25
C SER A 178 -22.05 -4.74 -5.90
N GLU A 179 -21.97 -6.06 -5.69
CA GLU A 179 -22.94 -7.04 -6.23
C GLU A 179 -24.35 -6.71 -5.72
N GLY A 180 -25.05 -5.79 -6.39
CA GLY A 180 -26.25 -5.16 -5.84
C GLY A 180 -26.57 -3.75 -6.39
N SER A 181 -25.58 -2.97 -6.83
CA SER A 181 -25.85 -1.64 -7.38
C SER A 181 -26.48 -1.74 -8.77
N SER A 182 -27.73 -1.26 -8.90
CA SER A 182 -28.41 -1.13 -10.19
C SER A 182 -27.62 -0.23 -11.15
N GLU A 183 -27.42 -0.68 -12.39
CA GLU A 183 -26.78 0.05 -13.51
C GLU A 183 -27.43 1.41 -13.83
N LEU A 184 -28.59 1.74 -13.23
CA LEU A 184 -29.41 2.89 -13.59
C LEU A 184 -29.14 4.18 -12.78
N VAL A 185 -28.19 4.21 -11.84
CA VAL A 185 -27.88 5.43 -11.07
C VAL A 185 -26.70 6.20 -11.71
N ASP A 186 -27.01 6.73 -12.89
CA ASP A 186 -26.66 8.05 -13.43
C ASP A 186 -25.21 8.56 -13.40
N GLN A 187 -24.57 8.51 -14.58
CA GLN A 187 -23.17 8.85 -14.89
C GLN A 187 -22.82 10.35 -14.82
N ALA A 188 -23.81 11.23 -14.58
CA ALA A 188 -23.62 12.69 -14.51
C ALA A 188 -23.57 13.22 -13.06
N HIS A 189 -24.33 12.62 -12.13
CA HIS A 189 -24.29 12.93 -10.70
C HIS A 189 -23.06 12.35 -9.98
N THR A 190 -22.38 11.39 -10.61
CA THR A 190 -21.20 10.71 -10.07
C THR A 190 -19.98 11.64 -10.06
N ARG A 191 -19.73 12.42 -11.11
CA ARG A 191 -18.43 13.13 -11.29
C ARG A 191 -18.22 14.34 -10.36
N ALA A 192 -19.27 15.06 -9.99
CA ALA A 192 -19.18 16.17 -9.04
C ALA A 192 -19.08 15.67 -7.59
N ARG A 193 -19.88 14.65 -7.24
CA ARG A 193 -19.82 13.96 -5.93
C ARG A 193 -18.50 13.21 -5.74
N GLU A 194 -17.93 12.66 -6.79
CA GLU A 194 -16.62 12.00 -6.77
C GLU A 194 -15.51 12.97 -6.38
N ARG A 195 -15.52 14.22 -6.87
CA ARG A 195 -14.49 15.23 -6.52
C ARG A 195 -14.58 15.66 -5.06
N ASP A 196 -15.78 15.99 -4.57
CA ASP A 196 -15.97 16.41 -3.17
C ASP A 196 -15.72 15.25 -2.18
N SER A 197 -16.16 14.04 -2.54
CA SER A 197 -15.91 12.83 -1.74
C SER A 197 -14.43 12.44 -1.72
N PHE A 198 -13.71 12.62 -2.84
CA PHE A 198 -12.27 12.36 -2.93
C PHE A 198 -11.46 13.34 -2.08
N HIS A 199 -11.80 14.64 -2.11
CA HIS A 199 -11.18 15.63 -1.23
C HIS A 199 -11.43 15.34 0.25
N GLY A 200 -12.63 14.89 0.62
CA GLY A 200 -12.94 14.46 1.98
C GLY A 200 -12.09 13.27 2.44
N ILE A 201 -11.98 12.22 1.60
CA ILE A 201 -11.16 11.03 1.93
C ILE A 201 -9.70 11.39 2.15
N MET A 202 -9.14 12.31 1.36
CA MET A 202 -7.76 12.77 1.54
C MET A 202 -7.54 13.47 2.89
N GLY A 203 -8.52 14.25 3.34
CA GLY A 203 -8.55 14.82 4.69
C GLY A 203 -8.58 13.73 5.76
N ASP A 204 -9.50 12.77 5.64
CA ASP A 204 -9.63 11.66 6.60
C ASP A 204 -8.35 10.81 6.67
N LEU A 205 -7.69 10.55 5.55
CA LEU A 205 -6.41 9.82 5.53
C LEU A 205 -5.33 10.57 6.29
N SER A 206 -5.30 11.90 6.17
CA SER A 206 -4.35 12.74 6.89
C SER A 206 -4.62 12.75 8.40
N GLU A 207 -5.90 12.83 8.80
CA GLU A 207 -6.33 12.71 10.21
C GLU A 207 -6.04 11.33 10.80
N LEU A 208 -6.15 10.28 9.98
CA LEU A 208 -5.81 8.90 10.34
C LEU A 208 -4.29 8.63 10.33
N GLY A 209 -3.47 9.63 10.02
CA GLY A 209 -2.00 9.56 10.06
C GLY A 209 -1.35 8.94 8.81
N GLU A 210 -2.08 8.77 7.71
CA GLU A 210 -1.59 8.22 6.44
C GLU A 210 -1.93 9.14 5.25
N GLY A 211 -1.56 10.42 5.36
CA GLY A 211 -1.72 11.38 4.25
C GLY A 211 -1.04 10.89 2.96
N LEU A 212 -1.76 10.90 1.84
CA LEU A 212 -1.24 10.39 0.58
C LEU A 212 -0.06 11.25 0.09
N HIS A 213 1.10 10.61 -0.13
CA HIS A 213 2.36 11.27 -0.49
C HIS A 213 2.92 12.25 0.58
N LEU A 214 2.45 12.16 1.83
CA LEU A 214 2.84 13.04 2.93
C LEU A 214 3.55 12.29 4.06
N ALA A 215 4.22 11.17 3.75
CA ALA A 215 5.03 10.46 4.73
C ALA A 215 6.13 11.40 5.24
N PRO A 216 6.28 11.58 6.57
CA PRO A 216 7.20 12.57 7.12
C PRO A 216 8.68 12.20 6.93
N ASN A 217 8.96 10.91 6.81
CA ASN A 217 10.33 10.38 6.67
C ASN A 217 10.48 9.61 5.34
N PRO A 218 11.69 9.59 4.74
CA PRO A 218 11.98 8.85 3.50
C PRO A 218 11.72 7.35 3.60
N THR A 219 11.70 6.80 4.82
CA THR A 219 11.35 5.40 5.11
C THR A 219 9.90 5.05 4.75
N GLY A 220 9.05 6.06 4.56
CA GLY A 220 7.62 5.90 4.35
C GLY A 220 6.85 5.57 5.64
N TYR A 221 5.59 5.22 5.46
CA TYR A 221 4.70 4.81 6.54
C TYR A 221 4.97 3.38 7.03
N PRO A 222 4.74 3.08 8.32
CA PRO A 222 4.96 1.75 8.89
C PRO A 222 4.00 0.70 8.30
N GLU A 223 4.46 -0.55 8.20
CA GLU A 223 3.67 -1.69 7.69
C GLU A 223 3.04 -2.55 8.80
N THR A 224 3.36 -2.29 10.07
CA THR A 224 2.93 -3.12 11.20
C THR A 224 1.55 -2.73 11.71
N SER A 225 0.74 -3.72 12.09
CA SER A 225 -0.62 -3.52 12.59
C SER A 225 -0.64 -2.64 13.84
N ALA A 226 0.36 -2.78 14.71
CA ALA A 226 0.49 -2.01 15.94
C ALA A 226 0.54 -0.50 15.68
N ALA A 227 1.16 -0.06 14.58
CA ALA A 227 1.20 1.37 14.22
C ALA A 227 -0.18 1.93 13.84
N TRP A 228 -1.13 1.06 13.50
CA TRP A 228 -2.44 1.42 12.95
C TRP A 228 -3.62 0.98 13.82
N ALA A 229 -3.37 0.51 15.03
CA ALA A 229 -4.38 -0.06 15.93
C ALA A 229 -4.66 0.81 17.18
N SER A 230 -4.34 2.11 17.14
CA SER A 230 -4.64 3.02 18.25
C SER A 230 -6.15 3.25 18.40
N ALA A 231 -6.61 3.53 19.63
CA ALA A 231 -8.02 3.79 19.91
C ALA A 231 -8.57 4.98 19.08
N GLY A 232 -7.79 6.05 18.98
CA GLY A 232 -8.13 7.21 18.14
C GLY A 232 -8.22 6.87 16.65
N GLY A 233 -7.29 6.06 16.14
CA GLY A 233 -7.31 5.60 14.74
C GLY A 233 -8.52 4.71 14.43
N LEU A 234 -8.91 3.84 15.37
CA LEU A 234 -10.13 3.04 15.24
C LEU A 234 -11.38 3.91 15.20
N LEU A 235 -11.51 4.89 16.10
CA LEU A 235 -12.64 5.82 16.10
C LEU A 235 -12.71 6.63 14.79
N GLY A 236 -11.57 7.14 14.30
CA GLY A 236 -11.52 7.85 13.01
C GLY A 236 -11.99 6.97 11.85
N ARG A 237 -11.66 5.67 11.84
CA ARG A 237 -12.16 4.73 10.82
C ARG A 237 -13.68 4.52 10.90
N MET A 238 -14.24 4.49 12.12
CA MET A 238 -15.69 4.39 12.32
C MET A 238 -16.39 5.64 11.79
N ASN A 239 -15.84 6.83 12.08
CA ASN A 239 -16.35 8.10 11.57
C ASN A 239 -16.29 8.17 10.03
N LEU A 240 -15.20 7.69 9.43
CA LEU A 240 -15.07 7.58 7.98
C LEU A 240 -16.14 6.65 7.36
N ALA A 241 -16.36 5.48 7.94
CA ALA A 241 -17.41 4.57 7.48
C ALA A 241 -18.80 5.19 7.62
N GLU A 242 -19.08 5.86 8.74
CA GLU A 242 -20.34 6.58 8.94
C GLU A 242 -20.56 7.66 7.90
N ARG A 243 -19.54 8.49 7.65
CA ARG A 243 -19.58 9.54 6.65
C ARG A 243 -19.92 8.97 5.28
N ILE A 244 -19.23 7.93 4.83
CA ILE A 244 -19.46 7.29 3.52
C ILE A 244 -20.87 6.68 3.43
N VAL A 245 -21.32 5.95 4.46
CA VAL A 245 -22.65 5.31 4.46
C VAL A 245 -23.78 6.34 4.47
N ARG A 246 -23.59 7.48 5.14
CA ARG A 246 -24.59 8.55 5.21
C ARG A 246 -24.87 9.19 3.84
N GLU A 247 -23.88 9.25 2.97
CA GLU A 247 -24.03 9.84 1.62
C GLU A 247 -24.87 9.00 0.66
N ILE A 248 -25.19 7.74 0.98
CA ILE A 248 -26.01 6.86 0.13
C ILE A 248 -27.48 7.32 0.23
N PRO A 249 -28.14 7.88 -0.80
CA PRO A 249 -29.46 8.48 -0.60
C PRO A 249 -30.54 7.46 -0.23
N ASP A 250 -30.55 6.32 -0.91
CA ASP A 250 -31.52 5.23 -0.70
C ASP A 250 -30.80 3.88 -0.53
N PRO A 251 -30.39 3.53 0.71
CA PRO A 251 -29.63 2.30 0.96
C PRO A 251 -30.44 1.02 0.74
N ALA A 252 -31.78 1.05 0.86
CA ALA A 252 -32.62 -0.11 0.54
C ALA A 252 -32.54 -0.46 -0.95
N THR A 253 -32.68 0.54 -1.83
CA THR A 253 -32.54 0.32 -3.28
C THR A 253 -31.10 -0.02 -3.65
N HIS A 254 -30.13 0.71 -3.09
CA HIS A 254 -28.70 0.53 -3.41
C HIS A 254 -28.19 -0.88 -3.09
N TRP A 255 -28.61 -1.47 -1.96
CA TRP A 255 -28.24 -2.85 -1.57
C TRP A 255 -29.35 -3.88 -1.80
N ARG A 256 -30.38 -3.54 -2.57
CA ARG A 256 -31.51 -4.41 -2.93
C ARG A 256 -32.15 -5.10 -1.72
N ILE A 257 -32.38 -4.35 -0.65
CA ILE A 257 -32.99 -4.83 0.59
C ILE A 257 -34.51 -4.64 0.52
N PRO A 258 -35.32 -5.71 0.68
CA PRO A 258 -36.78 -5.61 0.62
C PRO A 258 -37.38 -4.72 1.70
N GLN A 259 -38.52 -4.10 1.39
CA GLN A 259 -39.22 -3.18 2.31
C GLN A 259 -39.67 -3.84 3.63
N ARG A 260 -39.83 -5.17 3.65
CA ARG A 260 -40.21 -5.96 4.84
C ARG A 260 -39.09 -6.87 5.33
N ALA A 261 -37.83 -6.55 5.02
CA ALA A 261 -36.69 -7.34 5.44
C ALA A 261 -36.60 -7.42 6.97
N SER A 262 -36.39 -8.64 7.46
CA SER A 262 -36.04 -8.87 8.87
C SER A 262 -34.64 -8.32 9.19
N ALA A 263 -34.31 -8.12 10.47
CA ALA A 263 -32.95 -7.70 10.86
C ALA A 263 -31.88 -8.66 10.32
N ARG A 264 -32.16 -9.96 10.34
CA ARG A 264 -31.27 -11.00 9.78
C ARG A 264 -31.11 -10.87 8.27
N GLU A 265 -32.19 -10.60 7.53
CA GLU A 265 -32.12 -10.42 6.08
C GLU A 265 -31.33 -9.16 5.70
N ILE A 266 -31.48 -8.06 6.45
CA ILE A 266 -30.67 -6.85 6.28
C ILE A 266 -29.18 -7.19 6.42
N VAL A 267 -28.79 -7.85 7.51
CA VAL A 267 -27.39 -8.22 7.76
C VAL A 267 -26.83 -9.13 6.67
N LEU A 268 -27.60 -10.14 6.23
CA LEU A 268 -27.16 -11.07 5.19
C LEU A 268 -26.89 -10.35 3.86
N ARG A 269 -27.81 -9.48 3.43
CA ARG A 269 -27.66 -8.73 2.17
C ARG A 269 -26.49 -7.76 2.23
N LEU A 270 -26.28 -7.11 3.38
CA LEU A 270 -25.12 -6.24 3.59
C LEU A 270 -23.80 -7.01 3.64
N GLU A 271 -23.77 -8.20 4.23
CA GLU A 271 -22.57 -9.04 4.21
C GLU A 271 -22.19 -9.40 2.76
N ILE A 272 -23.17 -9.79 1.94
CA ILE A 272 -22.96 -10.07 0.51
C ILE A 272 -22.48 -8.81 -0.23
N ALA A 273 -23.10 -7.67 0.00
CA ALA A 273 -22.75 -6.45 -0.74
C ALA A 273 -21.41 -5.84 -0.31
N LEU A 274 -21.11 -5.86 0.99
CA LEU A 274 -20.01 -5.07 1.58
C LEU A 274 -18.77 -5.90 1.90
N ALA A 275 -18.94 -7.14 2.34
CA ALA A 275 -17.85 -7.95 2.90
C ALA A 275 -18.14 -9.46 2.83
N PRO A 276 -18.20 -10.08 1.63
CA PRO A 276 -18.55 -11.49 1.49
C PRO A 276 -17.68 -12.41 2.34
N GLY A 277 -18.32 -13.21 3.21
CA GLY A 277 -17.63 -14.22 4.04
C GLY A 277 -16.77 -13.68 5.18
N VAL A 278 -16.86 -12.38 5.46
CA VAL A 278 -16.02 -11.70 6.47
C VAL A 278 -16.63 -11.79 7.88
N LEU A 279 -17.96 -11.92 8.01
CA LEU A 279 -18.61 -11.92 9.32
C LEU A 279 -18.74 -13.32 9.92
N THR A 280 -18.41 -13.40 11.22
CA THR A 280 -18.68 -14.61 12.03
C THR A 280 -20.18 -14.71 12.37
N PRO A 281 -20.70 -15.90 12.70
CA PRO A 281 -22.08 -16.05 13.16
C PRO A 281 -22.43 -15.14 14.35
N ASP A 282 -21.51 -14.97 15.30
CA ASP A 282 -21.71 -14.11 16.47
C ASP A 282 -21.78 -12.63 16.09
N THR A 283 -20.91 -12.18 15.17
CA THR A 283 -20.96 -10.80 14.67
C THR A 283 -22.26 -10.53 13.90
N ARG A 284 -22.71 -11.48 13.06
CA ARG A 284 -24.01 -11.34 12.36
C ARG A 284 -25.16 -11.22 13.35
N LYS A 285 -25.18 -12.07 14.38
CA LYS A 285 -26.20 -12.05 15.42
C LYS A 285 -26.18 -10.72 16.18
N ALA A 286 -25.00 -10.25 16.62
CA ALA A 286 -24.88 -9.00 17.34
C ALA A 286 -25.38 -7.79 16.54
N ILE A 287 -25.09 -7.73 15.24
CA ILE A 287 -25.59 -6.66 14.36
C ILE A 287 -27.11 -6.77 14.22
N ALA A 288 -27.66 -7.96 13.99
CA ALA A 288 -29.10 -8.18 13.87
C ALA A 288 -29.84 -7.79 15.15
N ASP A 289 -29.34 -8.23 16.32
CA ASP A 289 -29.91 -7.93 17.63
C ASP A 289 -29.87 -6.42 17.92
N TYR A 290 -28.80 -5.73 17.52
CA TYR A 290 -28.69 -4.27 17.63
C TYR A 290 -29.74 -3.54 16.79
N ILE A 291 -29.95 -3.96 15.54
CA ILE A 291 -30.93 -3.30 14.64
C ILE A 291 -32.37 -3.61 15.06
N GLU A 292 -32.61 -4.75 15.70
CA GLU A 292 -33.93 -5.18 16.13
C GLU A 292 -34.33 -4.58 17.48
N ASN A 293 -33.41 -4.55 18.44
CA ASN A 293 -33.71 -4.20 19.84
C ASN A 293 -32.96 -2.95 20.35
N GLY A 294 -31.87 -2.54 19.69
CA GLY A 294 -31.01 -1.45 20.13
C GLY A 294 -31.34 -0.08 19.53
N LEU A 295 -32.17 -0.03 18.49
CA LEU A 295 -32.59 1.22 17.83
C LEU A 295 -33.93 1.72 18.39
N PRO A 296 -34.20 3.04 18.36
CA PRO A 296 -35.47 3.58 18.81
C PRO A 296 -36.68 2.92 18.10
N PRO A 297 -37.81 2.74 18.79
CA PRO A 297 -39.03 2.24 18.17
C PRO A 297 -39.45 3.13 16.98
N GLY A 298 -39.89 2.50 15.88
CA GLY A 298 -40.30 3.23 14.67
C GLY A 298 -39.15 3.70 13.77
N THR A 299 -37.90 3.31 14.05
CA THR A 299 -36.76 3.61 13.17
C THR A 299 -37.04 3.10 11.75
N SER A 300 -36.85 3.97 10.75
CA SER A 300 -37.12 3.65 9.34
C SER A 300 -36.22 2.51 8.83
N LEU A 301 -36.67 1.81 7.79
CA LEU A 301 -35.87 0.77 7.15
C LEU A 301 -34.51 1.30 6.69
N ASN A 302 -34.49 2.46 6.02
CA ASN A 302 -33.24 3.04 5.51
C ASN A 302 -32.27 3.37 6.65
N GLU A 303 -32.76 3.86 7.79
CA GLU A 303 -31.90 4.13 8.94
C GLU A 303 -31.37 2.82 9.56
N ARG A 304 -32.22 1.80 9.70
CA ARG A 304 -31.79 0.46 10.15
C ARG A 304 -30.67 -0.10 9.26
N ILE A 305 -30.80 0.07 7.95
CA ILE A 305 -29.79 -0.38 6.97
C ILE A 305 -28.48 0.43 7.12
N ARG A 306 -28.54 1.76 7.27
CA ARG A 306 -27.34 2.59 7.51
C ARG A 306 -26.61 2.17 8.78
N GLN A 307 -27.34 1.98 9.86
CA GLN A 307 -26.77 1.56 11.15
C GLN A 307 -26.10 0.20 11.03
N ALA A 308 -26.77 -0.75 10.37
CA ALA A 308 -26.21 -2.08 10.07
C ALA A 308 -24.90 -1.99 9.27
N ALA A 309 -24.91 -1.23 8.18
CA ALA A 309 -23.76 -1.06 7.30
C ALA A 309 -22.59 -0.38 8.03
N ARG A 310 -22.87 0.66 8.83
CA ARG A 310 -21.85 1.33 9.66
C ARG A 310 -21.18 0.35 10.61
N VAL A 311 -21.94 -0.44 11.36
CA VAL A 311 -21.38 -1.42 12.31
C VAL A 311 -20.58 -2.51 11.60
N LEU A 312 -21.06 -2.98 10.44
CA LEU A 312 -20.35 -3.97 9.62
C LEU A 312 -18.99 -3.42 9.13
N LEU A 313 -18.98 -2.23 8.55
CA LEU A 313 -17.77 -1.59 8.00
C LEU A 313 -16.80 -1.15 9.11
N ALA A 314 -17.32 -0.86 10.30
CA ALA A 314 -16.56 -0.60 11.53
C ALA A 314 -16.11 -1.89 12.25
N SER A 315 -16.49 -3.07 11.78
CA SER A 315 -16.15 -4.31 12.47
C SER A 315 -14.65 -4.60 12.37
N PRO A 316 -14.04 -5.24 13.39
CA PRO A 316 -12.64 -5.65 13.31
C PRO A 316 -12.34 -6.47 12.06
N ARG A 317 -13.28 -7.33 11.64
CA ARG A 317 -13.10 -8.19 10.46
C ARG A 317 -13.00 -7.40 9.16
N PHE A 318 -13.79 -6.33 9.00
CA PHE A 318 -13.65 -5.46 7.83
C PHE A 318 -12.36 -4.64 7.86
N MET A 319 -11.87 -4.31 9.05
CA MET A 319 -10.60 -3.58 9.23
C MET A 319 -9.36 -4.47 9.03
N LEU A 320 -9.50 -5.78 8.86
CA LEU A 320 -8.39 -6.70 8.67
C LEU A 320 -8.22 -7.09 7.17
N HIS A 321 -6.97 -7.29 6.75
CA HIS A 321 -6.54 -7.73 5.42
C HIS A 321 -6.58 -9.26 5.31
#